data_AF-A0A8T7B5Q9-F1
#
_entry.id   AF-A0A8T7B5Q9-F1
#
_cell.length_a   1.000
_cell.length_b   1.000
_cell.length_c   1.000
_cell.angle_alpha   90.00
_cell.angle_beta   90.00
_cell.angle_gamma   90.00
#
_symmetry.space_group_name_H-M   'P 1'
#
loop_
_entity.id
_entity.type
_entity.pdbx_description
1 polymer ?
#
loop_
_entity_poly.entity_id
_entity_poly.type
_entity_poly.pdbx_seq_one_letter_code
_entity_poly.pdbx_strand_id
1 'polypeptide(L)'
;MSFRYNSGAALITALLMMALLTAMMAKLMFDQSILQRRFAAAIYSSQAQQYAFGGEAWVRDILRQDGVDSSIDYLDEIWAQEMPPLPIEGGFIIGKIEDLQGRINLNNLVNNAGDID
;
A
#
# COMPACT_ATOMS: atom_id res chain seq x y z
N MET A 1 -60.74 -41.88 3.63
CA MET A 1 -59.68 -41.83 4.67
C MET A 1 -58.82 -40.59 4.41
N SER A 2 -59.16 -39.42 4.96
CA SER A 2 -58.46 -38.16 4.66
C SER A 2 -57.39 -37.87 5.71
N PHE A 3 -56.13 -38.10 5.38
CA PHE A 3 -54.99 -37.63 6.18
C PHE A 3 -54.80 -36.13 5.96
N ARG A 4 -55.32 -35.30 6.88
CA ARG A 4 -55.07 -33.86 6.92
C ARG A 4 -54.51 -33.47 8.28
N TYR A 5 -53.22 -33.73 8.50
CA TYR A 5 -52.48 -33.27 9.69
C TYR A 5 -50.98 -33.06 9.43
N ASN A 6 -50.57 -32.54 8.24
CA ASN A 6 -49.16 -32.22 7.96
C ASN A 6 -48.90 -30.78 7.46
N SER A 7 -49.94 -29.98 7.20
CA SER A 7 -49.77 -28.65 6.57
C SER A 7 -49.14 -27.60 7.51
N GLY A 8 -49.41 -27.66 8.82
CA GLY A 8 -48.85 -26.73 9.80
C GLY A 8 -47.36 -26.95 10.05
N ALA A 9 -46.95 -28.22 10.20
CA ALA A 9 -45.54 -28.57 10.38
C ALA A 9 -44.70 -28.20 9.14
N ALA A 10 -45.23 -28.42 7.93
CA ALA A 10 -44.57 -28.05 6.68
C ALA A 10 -44.35 -26.53 6.53
N LEU A 11 -45.30 -25.71 6.98
CA LEU A 11 -45.16 -24.26 6.93
C LEU A 11 -44.09 -23.76 7.91
N ILE A 12 -44.08 -24.29 9.14
CA ILE A 12 -43.10 -23.91 10.16
C ILE A 12 -41.68 -24.30 9.72
N THR A 13 -41.50 -25.49 9.15
CA THR A 13 -40.18 -25.89 8.64
C THR A 13 -39.73 -25.04 7.48
N ALA A 14 -40.62 -24.68 6.54
CA ALA A 14 -40.30 -23.78 5.45
C ALA A 14 -39.90 -22.37 5.94
N LEU A 15 -40.60 -21.82 6.93
CA LEU A 15 -40.27 -20.53 7.54
C LEU A 15 -38.95 -20.56 8.29
N LEU A 16 -38.66 -21.62 9.04
CA LEU A 16 -37.37 -21.80 9.71
C LEU A 16 -36.22 -21.90 8.70
N MET A 17 -36.40 -22.67 7.62
CA MET A 17 -35.40 -22.74 6.54
C MET A 17 -35.18 -21.35 5.93
N MET A 18 -36.26 -20.62 5.63
CA MET A 18 -36.15 -19.27 5.06
C MET A 18 -35.43 -18.30 6.01
N ALA A 19 -35.73 -18.34 7.31
CA ALA A 19 -35.07 -17.52 8.31
C ALA A 19 -33.56 -17.82 8.40
N LEU A 20 -33.19 -19.11 8.36
CA LEU A 20 -31.78 -19.51 8.37
C LEU A 20 -31.05 -19.10 7.09
N LEU A 21 -31.67 -19.31 5.93
CA LEU A 21 -31.11 -18.93 4.63
C LEU A 21 -30.89 -17.42 4.54
N THR A 22 -31.88 -16.63 4.96
CA THR A 22 -31.78 -15.16 4.96
C THR A 22 -30.69 -14.67 5.92
N ALA A 23 -30.60 -15.23 7.12
CA ALA A 23 -29.53 -14.90 8.07
C ALA A 23 -28.13 -15.24 7.50
N MET A 24 -27.99 -16.40 6.85
CA MET A 24 -26.75 -16.81 6.20
C MET A 24 -26.38 -15.87 5.05
N MET A 25 -27.35 -15.53 4.19
CA MET A 25 -27.14 -14.60 3.07
C MET A 25 -26.71 -13.21 3.57
N ALA A 26 -27.33 -12.70 4.63
CA ALA A 26 -26.97 -11.43 5.23
C ALA A 26 -25.51 -11.42 5.72
N LYS A 27 -25.07 -12.50 6.36
CA LYS A 27 -23.66 -12.66 6.79
C LYS A 27 -22.72 -12.69 5.59
N LEU A 28 -23.01 -13.50 4.56
CA LEU A 28 -22.18 -13.60 3.37
C LEU A 28 -22.03 -12.26 2.66
N MET A 29 -23.12 -11.49 2.55
CA MET A 29 -23.08 -10.14 1.98
C MET A 29 -22.18 -9.20 2.79
N PHE A 30 -22.27 -9.26 4.12
CA PHE A 30 -21.40 -8.49 5.00
C PHE A 30 -19.92 -8.87 4.81
N ASP A 31 -19.60 -10.16 4.88
CA ASP A 31 -18.23 -10.67 4.72
C ASP A 31 -17.65 -10.31 3.34
N GLN A 32 -18.46 -10.44 2.28
CA GLN A 32 -18.09 -10.05 0.91
C GLN A 32 -17.76 -8.56 0.82
N SER A 33 -18.54 -7.70 1.49
CA SER A 33 -18.30 -6.25 1.48
C SER A 33 -16.95 -5.88 2.13
N ILE A 34 -16.58 -6.57 3.21
CA ILE A 34 -15.28 -6.40 3.87
C ILE A 34 -14.16 -6.91 2.98
N LEU A 35 -14.34 -8.09 2.37
CA LEU A 35 -13.35 -8.70 1.50
C LEU A 35 -13.05 -7.81 0.28
N GLN A 36 -14.08 -7.23 -0.34
CA GLN A 36 -13.92 -6.29 -1.45
C GLN A 36 -13.09 -5.06 -1.06
N ARG A 37 -13.35 -4.47 0.11
CA ARG A 37 -12.58 -3.33 0.62
C ARG A 37 -11.12 -3.70 0.86
N ARG A 38 -10.87 -4.88 1.44
CA ARG A 38 -9.51 -5.39 1.69
C ARG A 38 -8.75 -5.63 0.39
N PHE A 39 -9.39 -6.23 -0.61
CA PHE A 39 -8.78 -6.43 -1.93
C PHE A 39 -8.44 -5.10 -2.59
N ALA A 40 -9.36 -4.13 -2.59
CA ALA A 40 -9.08 -2.80 -3.13
C ALA A 40 -7.88 -2.14 -2.42
N ALA A 41 -7.87 -2.15 -1.08
CA ALA A 41 -6.76 -1.59 -0.30
C ALA A 41 -5.41 -2.29 -0.61
N ALA A 42 -5.40 -3.61 -0.76
CA ALA A 42 -4.20 -4.36 -1.12
C ALA A 42 -3.68 -3.98 -2.52
N ILE A 43 -4.58 -3.82 -3.50
CA ILE A 43 -4.23 -3.37 -4.85
C ILE A 43 -3.64 -1.96 -4.81
N TYR A 44 -4.29 -1.01 -4.13
CA TYR A 44 -3.78 0.36 -4.00
C TYR A 44 -2.43 0.41 -3.29
N SER A 45 -2.23 -0.39 -2.24
CA SER A 45 -0.93 -0.47 -1.56
C SER A 45 0.17 -1.00 -2.49
N SER A 46 -0.12 -2.04 -3.27
CA SER A 46 0.83 -2.58 -4.24
C SER A 46 1.17 -1.55 -5.33
N GLN A 47 0.16 -0.85 -5.83
CA GLN A 47 0.33 0.21 -6.83
C GLN A 47 1.15 1.38 -6.28
N ALA A 48 0.90 1.83 -5.05
CA ALA A 48 1.69 2.86 -4.37
C ALA A 48 3.16 2.45 -4.21
N GLN A 49 3.43 1.18 -3.90
CA GLN A 49 4.80 0.67 -3.82
C GLN A 49 5.49 0.69 -5.20
N GLN A 50 4.79 0.30 -6.27
CA GLN A 50 5.33 0.39 -7.62
C GLN A 50 5.59 1.84 -8.05
N TYR A 51 4.72 2.77 -7.67
CA TYR A 51 4.95 4.20 -7.87
C TYR A 51 6.17 4.71 -7.11
N ALA A 52 6.39 4.26 -5.87
CA ALA A 52 7.59 4.59 -5.11
C ALA A 52 8.86 4.09 -5.82
N PHE A 53 8.89 2.83 -6.29
CA PHE A 53 10.01 2.31 -7.07
C PHE A 53 10.24 3.04 -8.39
N GLY A 54 9.15 3.43 -9.08
CA GLY A 54 9.24 4.28 -10.27
C GLY A 54 9.84 5.66 -9.96
N GLY A 55 9.44 6.26 -8.83
CA GLY A 55 10.01 7.51 -8.34
C GLY A 55 11.50 7.38 -8.01
N GLU A 56 11.91 6.32 -7.32
CA GLU A 56 13.33 6.04 -7.03
C GLU A 56 14.15 5.82 -8.31
N ALA A 57 13.60 5.12 -9.30
CA ALA A 57 14.26 4.92 -10.59
C ALA A 57 14.45 6.26 -11.34
N TRP A 58 13.43 7.11 -11.33
CA TRP A 58 13.51 8.44 -11.93
C TRP A 58 14.56 9.33 -11.22
N VAL A 59 14.57 9.34 -9.89
CA VAL A 59 15.61 10.04 -9.11
C VAL A 59 17.01 9.52 -9.44
N ARG A 60 17.17 8.21 -9.61
CA ARG A 60 18.46 7.62 -10.00
C ARG A 60 18.94 8.09 -11.36
N ASP A 61 18.03 8.32 -12.29
CA ASP A 61 18.39 8.86 -13.61
C ASP A 61 18.81 10.33 -13.52
N ILE A 62 18.14 11.13 -12.69
CA ILE A 62 18.55 12.52 -12.38
C ILE A 62 19.97 12.54 -11.81
N LEU A 63 20.23 11.76 -10.76
CA LEU A 63 21.55 11.70 -10.11
C LEU A 63 22.63 11.12 -11.04
N ARG A 64 22.28 10.18 -11.92
CA ARG A 64 23.23 9.66 -12.92
C ARG A 64 23.61 10.73 -13.92
N GLN A 65 22.64 11.52 -14.40
CA GLN A 65 22.90 12.60 -15.33
C GLN A 65 23.77 13.68 -14.70
N ASP A 66 23.43 14.07 -13.46
CA ASP A 66 24.20 15.02 -12.67
C ASP A 66 25.67 14.60 -12.50
N GLY A 67 25.91 13.34 -12.13
CA GLY A 67 27.27 12.78 -12.01
C GLY A 67 28.04 12.62 -13.33
N VAL A 68 27.38 12.75 -14.49
CA VAL A 68 28.05 12.86 -15.80
C VAL A 68 28.47 14.31 -16.07
N ASP A 69 27.67 15.28 -15.62
CA ASP A 69 27.86 16.70 -15.86
C ASP A 69 28.88 17.33 -14.86
N SER A 70 28.91 16.86 -13.61
CA SER A 70 29.76 17.36 -12.53
C SER A 70 30.23 16.24 -11.60
N SER A 71 31.35 16.47 -10.91
CA SER A 71 31.83 15.62 -9.81
C SER A 71 31.73 16.31 -8.44
N ILE A 72 31.09 17.47 -8.40
CA ILE A 72 30.89 18.31 -7.21
C ILE A 72 29.40 18.41 -6.99
N ASP A 73 28.95 18.01 -5.81
CA ASP A 73 27.54 18.08 -5.39
C ASP A 73 27.31 19.34 -4.53
N TYR A 74 26.22 20.07 -4.77
CA TYR A 74 25.82 21.24 -3.98
C TYR A 74 24.30 21.50 -4.02
N LEU A 75 23.78 22.24 -3.04
CA LEU A 75 22.34 22.35 -2.81
C LEU A 75 21.53 23.14 -3.86
N ASP A 76 22.20 23.81 -4.79
CA ASP A 76 21.53 24.55 -5.88
C ASP A 76 21.32 23.69 -7.15
N GLU A 77 21.66 22.40 -7.08
CA GLU A 77 21.46 21.44 -8.17
C GLU A 77 20.03 20.90 -8.22
N ILE A 78 19.60 20.42 -9.39
CA ILE A 78 18.23 19.97 -9.65
C ILE A 78 17.78 18.90 -8.65
N TRP A 79 18.67 17.99 -8.26
CA TRP A 79 18.36 16.93 -7.32
C TRP A 79 18.08 17.45 -5.90
N ALA A 80 18.67 18.58 -5.50
CA ALA A 80 18.56 19.14 -4.15
C ALA A 80 17.35 20.06 -3.98
N GLN A 81 16.71 20.46 -5.08
CA GLN A 81 15.53 21.32 -5.07
C GLN A 81 14.25 20.53 -4.75
N GLU A 82 13.23 21.21 -4.22
CA GLU A 82 11.92 20.60 -4.00
C GLU A 82 11.31 20.14 -5.33
N MET A 83 11.09 18.84 -5.45
CA MET A 83 10.45 18.28 -6.64
C MET A 83 8.96 18.63 -6.63
N PRO A 84 8.41 19.14 -7.76
CA PRO A 84 6.98 19.41 -7.85
C PRO A 84 6.19 18.10 -7.70
N PRO A 85 4.99 18.11 -7.09
CA PRO A 85 4.16 16.93 -6.97
C PRO A 85 3.87 16.31 -8.35
N LEU A 86 4.25 15.04 -8.53
CA LEU A 86 4.03 14.32 -9.79
C LEU A 86 2.64 13.67 -9.75
N PRO A 87 1.70 14.09 -10.62
CA PRO A 87 0.36 13.50 -10.64
C PRO A 87 0.40 12.04 -11.11
N ILE A 88 -0.33 11.19 -10.40
CA ILE A 88 -0.52 9.77 -10.72
C ILE A 88 -2.02 9.43 -10.62
N GLU A 89 -2.39 8.24 -11.09
CA GLU A 89 -3.74 7.76 -10.86
C GLU A 89 -3.99 7.59 -9.35
N GLY A 90 -5.01 8.29 -8.84
CA GLY A 90 -5.39 8.20 -7.43
C GLY A 90 -4.61 9.09 -6.46
N GLY A 91 -3.67 9.94 -6.92
CA GLY A 91 -2.95 10.86 -6.03
C GLY A 91 -1.75 11.58 -6.66
N PHE A 92 -0.77 11.87 -5.82
CA PHE A 92 0.49 12.51 -6.20
C PHE A 92 1.67 11.79 -5.56
N ILE A 93 2.79 11.73 -6.27
CA ILE A 93 4.09 11.38 -5.70
C ILE A 93 4.78 12.68 -5.30
N ILE A 94 5.24 12.75 -4.05
CA ILE A 94 5.99 13.87 -3.50
C ILE A 94 7.23 13.28 -2.84
N GLY A 95 8.39 13.89 -3.03
CA GLY A 95 9.64 13.42 -2.48
C GLY A 95 10.67 14.53 -2.38
N LYS A 96 11.71 14.26 -1.60
CA LYS A 96 12.91 15.10 -1.49
C LYS A 96 14.13 14.20 -1.48
N ILE A 97 15.25 14.71 -1.98
CA ILE A 97 16.54 14.05 -1.91
C ILE A 97 17.37 14.79 -0.86
N GLU A 98 18.08 14.06 -0.02
CA GLU A 98 18.96 14.63 1.00
C GLU A 98 20.35 14.03 0.85
N ASP A 99 21.38 14.87 0.86
CA ASP A 99 22.75 14.39 0.97
C ASP A 99 23.03 13.90 2.40
N LEU A 100 23.44 12.64 2.50
CA LEU A 100 23.82 12.01 3.76
C LEU A 100 25.31 12.20 4.07
N GLN A 101 26.15 12.53 3.08
CA GLN A 101 27.58 12.76 3.25
C GLN A 101 27.87 14.06 4.01
N GLY A 102 26.97 15.04 3.95
CA GLY A 102 26.99 16.23 4.82
C GLY A 102 26.74 15.96 6.32
N ARG A 103 26.46 14.70 6.73
CA ARG A 103 26.23 14.32 8.13
C ARG A 103 27.43 13.56 8.72
N ILE A 104 27.52 13.51 10.06
CA ILE A 104 28.51 12.68 10.74
C ILE A 104 28.19 11.19 10.49
N ASN A 105 29.13 10.49 9.84
CA ASN A 105 29.03 9.05 9.63
C ASN A 105 29.39 8.30 10.91
N LEU A 106 28.38 7.76 11.61
CA LEU A 106 28.57 7.00 12.85
C LEU A 106 29.40 5.72 12.64
N ASN A 107 29.45 5.18 11.43
CA ASN A 107 30.28 4.01 11.13
C ASN A 107 31.79 4.33 11.21
N ASN A 108 32.18 5.61 11.18
CA ASN A 108 33.57 6.02 11.35
C ASN A 108 34.01 6.08 12.82
N LEU A 109 33.09 5.88 13.77
CA LEU A 109 33.39 5.94 15.22
C LEU A 109 33.96 4.63 15.77
N VAL A 110 33.97 3.56 14.98
CA VAL A 110 34.45 2.25 15.39
C VAL A 110 35.36 1.71 14.30
N ASN A 111 36.55 1.25 14.66
CA ASN A 111 37.46 0.62 13.73
C ASN A 111 36.99 -0.81 13.36
N ASN A 112 37.62 -1.43 12.36
CA ASN A 112 37.27 -2.80 11.94
C ASN A 112 37.46 -3.88 13.04
N ALA A 113 38.13 -3.55 14.15
CA ALA A 113 38.32 -4.44 15.29
C ALA A 113 37.24 -4.26 16.38
N GLY A 114 36.35 -3.28 16.25
CA GLY A 114 35.32 -2.99 17.25
C GLY A 114 35.75 -2.01 18.34
N ASP A 115 36.95 -1.43 18.24
CA ASP A 115 37.42 -0.41 19.17
C ASP A 115 36.97 0.98 18.71
N ILE A 116 36.66 1.82 19.68
CA ILE A 116 36.37 3.24 19.49
C ILE A 116 37.70 3.97 19.30
N ASP A 117 37.83 4.75 18.22
CA ASP A 117 38.98 5.65 18.01
C ASP A 117 38.82 6.95 18.81
#